data_AF-D0NR09-F1
#
_entry.id   AF-D0NR09-F1
#
_cell.length_a   1.000
_cell.length_b   1.000
_cell.length_c   1.000
_cell.angle_alpha   90.00
_cell.angle_beta   90.00
_cell.angle_gamma   90.00
#
_symmetry.space_group_name_H-M   'P 1'
#
loop_
_entity.id
_entity.type
_entity.pdbx_description
1 polymer ?
#
loop_
_entity_poly.entity_id
_entity_poly.type
_entity_poly.pdbx_seq_one_letter_code
_entity_poly.pdbx_strand_id
1 'polypeptide(L)'
;MTKRIMEEERETKRVKLVHAATINAHSTPVQRRLRKMSEEFQPSSFGFLAQARLLCVGMSVVYRVSLSMTITSTCISRGTNGLTTFAASNGGHTTQSSWVIAMSQNKFCGFYDHVNSILHHPNVIQHLTAPAYIQQDQDVVVEWKPFDVFLRILAEVFQRYQHLQYTAFSIQADANTMKTSTVQLEGFLSDCWRALEVIVPALVVEPYLPAPLGREVLCIYLLMRDFLSLPNNVLDANCTYANAILSLEDVEDLLPTQSEHACSICLEQLVSTEVKGVELPESDQDLPTSRNFSVKLPCAHVYHENCIMSWLRHNQSCPECRAPAGSSV
;
A
#
# COMPACT_ATOMS: atom_id res chain seq x y z
N MET A 1 12.43 6.80 24.36
CA MET A 1 12.47 6.94 22.88
C MET A 1 13.13 5.74 22.21
N THR A 2 14.28 5.26 22.68
CA THR A 2 15.09 4.22 22.03
C THR A 2 14.43 2.83 21.89
N LYS A 3 13.64 2.37 22.88
CA LYS A 3 12.99 1.04 22.80
C LYS A 3 11.88 0.95 21.73
N ARG A 4 11.13 2.04 21.52
CA ARG A 4 10.05 2.07 20.50
C ARG A 4 10.64 2.07 19.09
N ILE A 5 11.65 2.90 18.86
CA ILE A 5 12.35 2.99 17.57
C ILE A 5 12.97 1.64 17.18
N MET A 6 13.57 0.92 18.13
CA MET A 6 14.13 -0.42 17.85
C MET A 6 13.07 -1.48 17.51
N GLU A 7 11.86 -1.34 18.07
CA GLU A 7 10.75 -2.26 17.78
C GLU A 7 10.13 -1.95 16.41
N GLU A 8 9.94 -0.67 16.08
CA GLU A 8 9.51 -0.18 14.76
C GLU A 8 10.51 -0.59 13.66
N GLU A 9 11.82 -0.42 13.89
CA GLU A 9 12.86 -0.84 12.95
C GLU A 9 12.89 -2.37 12.75
N ARG A 10 12.57 -3.14 13.81
CA ARG A 10 12.46 -4.60 13.72
C ARG A 10 11.22 -5.02 12.93
N GLU A 11 10.10 -4.34 13.13
CA GLU A 11 8.83 -4.66 12.47
C GLU A 11 8.86 -4.30 10.97
N THR A 12 9.39 -3.13 10.63
CA THR A 12 9.64 -2.71 9.24
C THR A 12 10.60 -3.63 8.49
N LYS A 13 11.67 -4.11 9.14
CA LYS A 13 12.56 -5.15 8.58
C LYS A 13 11.83 -6.46 8.32
N ARG A 14 10.89 -6.86 9.18
CA ARG A 14 10.06 -8.06 8.95
C ARG A 14 9.14 -7.91 7.74
N VAL A 15 8.76 -6.68 7.37
CA VAL A 15 7.85 -6.37 6.25
C VAL A 15 8.59 -5.89 4.99
N LYS A 16 9.93 -5.80 5.04
CA LYS A 16 10.77 -5.25 3.95
C LYS A 16 10.37 -3.85 3.50
N LEU A 17 9.99 -3.00 4.44
CA LEU A 17 9.67 -1.58 4.18
C LEU A 17 10.93 -0.70 4.09
N VAL A 18 12.07 -1.29 3.74
CA VAL A 18 13.36 -0.58 3.72
C VAL A 18 13.46 0.20 2.42
N HIS A 19 13.66 1.52 2.55
CA HIS A 19 13.90 2.37 1.40
C HIS A 19 15.39 2.70 1.31
N ALA A 20 15.92 2.73 0.09
CA ALA A 20 17.37 2.79 -0.16
C ALA A 20 17.94 4.21 -0.07
N ALA A 21 17.10 5.23 -0.24
CA ALA A 21 17.56 6.62 -0.26
C ALA A 21 17.75 7.19 1.16
N THR A 22 18.81 7.99 1.35
CA THR A 22 18.98 8.80 2.56
C THR A 22 17.98 9.95 2.51
N ILE A 23 16.80 9.76 3.10
CA ILE A 23 15.67 10.67 2.94
C ILE A 23 15.55 11.59 4.16
N ASN A 24 15.48 12.90 3.93
CA ASN A 24 14.98 13.83 4.93
C ASN A 24 13.44 13.78 4.95
N ALA A 25 12.90 12.85 5.73
CA ALA A 25 11.47 12.57 5.83
C ALA A 25 10.64 13.78 6.29
N HIS A 26 11.26 14.78 6.93
CA HIS A 26 10.58 15.98 7.39
C HIS A 26 10.57 17.12 6.36
N SER A 27 11.25 16.96 5.23
CA SER A 27 11.24 17.97 4.18
C SER A 27 9.86 18.05 3.51
N THR A 28 9.41 19.27 3.23
CA THR A 28 8.11 19.55 2.59
C THR A 28 7.92 18.79 1.27
N PRO A 29 8.93 18.70 0.36
CA PRO A 29 8.79 17.92 -0.87
C PRO A 29 8.56 16.43 -0.61
N VAL A 30 9.30 15.83 0.31
CA VAL A 30 9.15 14.41 0.64
C VAL A 30 7.79 14.12 1.25
N GLN A 31 7.32 14.94 2.20
CA GLN A 31 6.00 14.81 2.81
C GLN A 31 4.86 14.94 1.79
N ARG A 32 4.96 15.89 0.84
CA ARG A 32 4.02 16.04 -0.27
C ARG A 32 3.93 14.74 -1.09
N ARG A 33 5.07 14.17 -1.46
CA ARG A 33 5.13 12.96 -2.28
C ARG A 33 4.63 11.72 -1.54
N LEU A 34 4.97 11.57 -0.26
CA LEU A 34 4.49 10.47 0.60
C LEU A 34 2.96 10.47 0.71
N ARG A 35 2.35 11.63 0.95
CA ARG A 35 0.89 11.79 1.01
C ARG A 35 0.26 11.41 -0.32
N LYS A 36 0.81 11.91 -1.42
CA LYS A 36 0.33 11.58 -2.76
C LYS A 36 0.38 10.08 -3.08
N MET A 37 1.44 9.39 -2.64
CA MET A 37 1.55 7.94 -2.78
C MET A 37 0.52 7.18 -1.93
N SER A 38 0.20 7.67 -0.72
CA SER A 38 -0.84 7.05 0.12
C SER A 38 -2.27 7.21 -0.42
N GLU A 39 -2.52 8.28 -1.18
CA GLU A 39 -3.86 8.69 -1.63
C GLU A 39 -4.17 8.17 -3.04
N GLU A 40 -3.23 8.29 -3.97
CA GLU A 40 -3.59 8.27 -5.39
C GLU A 40 -3.23 6.99 -6.15
N PHE A 41 -2.44 6.05 -5.61
CA PHE A 41 -1.93 4.99 -6.49
C PHE A 41 -1.45 3.66 -5.90
N GLN A 42 -1.74 2.58 -6.64
CA GLN A 42 -1.26 1.21 -6.41
C GLN A 42 -0.53 0.70 -7.67
N PRO A 43 0.82 0.60 -7.69
CA PRO A 43 1.60 0.02 -8.81
C PRO A 43 1.40 -1.50 -9.00
N SER A 44 0.55 -2.12 -8.19
CA SER A 44 0.17 -3.52 -8.29
C SER A 44 -1.33 -3.65 -8.21
N SER A 45 -1.91 -4.50 -9.06
CA SER A 45 -3.24 -5.02 -8.86
C SER A 45 -3.17 -6.49 -8.45
N PHE A 46 -4.15 -6.92 -7.65
CA PHE A 46 -4.15 -8.24 -7.07
C PHE A 46 -5.38 -9.04 -7.50
N GLY A 47 -5.16 -10.28 -7.89
CA GLY A 47 -6.19 -11.31 -7.92
C GLY A 47 -5.95 -12.27 -6.76
N PHE A 48 -6.94 -12.49 -5.92
CA PHE A 48 -6.84 -13.45 -4.81
C PHE A 48 -8.01 -14.42 -4.85
N LEU A 49 -7.70 -15.71 -4.74
CA LEU A 49 -8.68 -16.79 -4.70
C LEU A 49 -8.36 -17.73 -3.55
N ALA A 50 -9.37 -17.98 -2.70
CA ALA A 50 -9.32 -18.97 -1.64
C ALA A 50 -10.31 -20.09 -1.91
N GLN A 51 -9.83 -21.33 -1.92
CA GLN A 51 -10.67 -22.51 -2.06
C GLN A 51 -10.43 -23.48 -0.90
N ALA A 52 -11.43 -23.64 -0.05
CA ALA A 52 -11.40 -24.49 1.13
C ALA A 52 -11.97 -25.88 0.82
N ARG A 53 -11.30 -26.91 1.32
CA ARG A 53 -11.79 -28.29 1.32
C ARG A 53 -11.80 -28.82 2.74
N LEU A 54 -12.96 -29.28 3.18
CA LEU A 54 -13.15 -29.84 4.51
C LEU A 54 -12.52 -31.24 4.61
N LEU A 55 -11.82 -31.48 5.72
CA LEU A 55 -11.20 -32.74 6.07
C LEU A 55 -11.60 -33.10 7.52
N CYS A 56 -12.22 -34.26 7.70
CA CYS A 56 -12.49 -34.82 9.01
C CYS A 56 -11.35 -35.77 9.39
N VAL A 57 -10.59 -35.44 10.43
CA VAL A 57 -9.51 -36.25 10.97
C VAL A 57 -9.90 -36.71 12.37
N GLY A 58 -10.41 -37.94 12.48
CA GLY A 58 -10.95 -38.46 13.74
C GLY A 58 -12.13 -37.60 14.22
N MET A 59 -11.99 -36.99 15.40
CA MET A 59 -13.00 -36.09 15.98
C MET A 59 -12.79 -34.61 15.65
N SER A 60 -11.88 -34.28 14.74
CA SER A 60 -11.53 -32.89 14.41
C SER A 60 -11.88 -32.54 12.97
N VAL A 61 -12.43 -31.35 12.77
CA VAL A 61 -12.63 -30.75 11.45
C VAL A 61 -11.45 -29.82 11.16
N VAL A 62 -10.82 -30.00 10.00
CA VAL A 62 -9.70 -29.19 9.51
C VAL A 62 -9.97 -28.82 8.06
N TYR A 63 -9.64 -27.60 7.65
CA TYR A 63 -9.73 -27.21 6.24
C TYR A 63 -8.36 -27.24 5.59
N ARG A 64 -8.29 -27.86 4.41
CA ARG A 64 -7.20 -27.65 3.47
C ARG A 64 -7.60 -26.51 2.55
N VAL A 65 -6.99 -25.34 2.73
CA VAL A 65 -7.28 -24.15 1.94
C VAL A 65 -6.21 -23.97 0.87
N SER A 66 -6.62 -23.99 -0.39
CA SER A 66 -5.75 -23.67 -1.52
C SER A 66 -5.89 -22.18 -1.81
N LEU A 67 -4.79 -21.45 -1.72
CA LEU A 67 -4.72 -20.02 -1.97
C LEU A 67 -4.00 -19.78 -3.29
N SER A 68 -4.53 -18.89 -4.12
CA SER A 68 -3.86 -18.42 -5.33
C SER A 68 -3.89 -16.91 -5.36
N MET A 69 -2.73 -16.32 -5.62
CA MET A 69 -2.55 -14.89 -5.72
C MET A 69 -1.83 -14.55 -7.01
N THR A 70 -2.40 -13.61 -7.75
CA THR A 70 -1.85 -13.04 -8.96
C THR A 70 -1.54 -11.59 -8.68
N ILE A 71 -0.26 -11.23 -8.68
CA ILE A 71 0.18 -9.84 -8.58
C ILE A 71 0.49 -9.40 -10.00
N THR A 72 -0.26 -8.43 -10.52
CA THR A 72 0.06 -7.79 -11.79
C THR A 72 0.73 -6.47 -11.46
N SER A 73 2.02 -6.36 -11.78
CA SER A 73 2.72 -5.11 -11.64
C SER A 73 2.99 -4.51 -13.01
N THR A 74 2.77 -3.21 -13.11
CA THR A 74 3.14 -2.41 -14.27
C THR A 74 4.64 -2.15 -14.30
N CYS A 75 5.35 -2.28 -13.18
CA CYS A 75 6.76 -1.94 -13.07
C CYS A 75 7.69 -3.09 -13.54
N ILE A 76 8.53 -2.82 -14.55
CA ILE A 76 9.47 -3.81 -15.11
C ILE A 76 10.66 -3.99 -14.16
N SER A 77 10.64 -5.02 -13.32
CA SER A 77 11.84 -5.45 -12.59
C SER A 77 12.62 -6.44 -13.47
N ARG A 78 13.81 -6.04 -13.95
CA ARG A 78 14.82 -6.98 -14.47
C ARG A 78 15.51 -7.65 -13.28
N GLY A 79 14.82 -8.60 -12.65
CA GLY A 79 15.40 -9.41 -11.58
C GLY A 79 16.49 -10.34 -12.13
N THR A 80 17.69 -10.24 -11.57
CA THR A 80 18.74 -11.25 -11.66
C THR A 80 18.37 -12.44 -10.76
N ASN A 81 18.33 -13.64 -11.36
CA ASN A 81 18.24 -14.98 -10.75
C ASN A 81 16.84 -15.53 -10.36
N GLY A 82 16.43 -16.59 -11.08
CA GLY A 82 15.80 -17.78 -10.48
C GLY A 82 14.32 -18.07 -10.80
N LEU A 83 14.09 -18.87 -11.85
CA LEU A 83 12.92 -19.74 -12.10
C LEU A 83 11.52 -19.21 -11.72
N THR A 84 11.07 -18.16 -12.39
CA THR A 84 9.65 -17.80 -12.46
C THR A 84 9.18 -17.98 -13.90
N THR A 85 7.99 -18.56 -14.11
CA THR A 85 7.42 -18.74 -15.46
C THR A 85 6.98 -17.37 -15.99
N PHE A 86 7.86 -16.71 -16.75
CA PHE A 86 7.61 -15.42 -17.35
C PHE A 86 6.70 -15.56 -18.57
N ALA A 87 5.41 -15.22 -18.43
CA ALA A 87 4.56 -14.96 -19.58
C ALA A 87 4.71 -13.48 -19.96
N ALA A 88 5.61 -13.19 -20.91
CA ALA A 88 5.77 -11.84 -21.44
C ALA A 88 4.63 -11.55 -22.44
N SER A 89 3.56 -10.91 -21.97
CA SER A 89 2.61 -10.20 -22.85
C SER A 89 2.86 -8.70 -22.72
N ASN A 90 2.92 -8.00 -23.84
CA ASN A 90 3.11 -6.54 -23.93
C ASN A 90 2.22 -5.78 -22.93
N GLY A 91 2.76 -5.34 -21.79
CA GLY A 91 2.06 -4.39 -20.89
C GLY A 91 2.17 -4.59 -19.37
N GLY A 92 2.80 -5.64 -18.85
CA GLY A 92 2.98 -5.80 -17.40
C GLY A 92 3.67 -7.10 -17.01
N HIS A 93 4.23 -7.15 -15.80
CA HIS A 93 4.80 -8.37 -15.24
C HIS A 93 3.81 -8.97 -14.24
N THR A 94 3.26 -10.13 -14.59
CA THR A 94 2.34 -10.86 -13.73
C THR A 94 3.09 -11.97 -13.00
N THR A 95 3.11 -11.92 -11.67
CA THR A 95 3.59 -13.04 -10.83
C THR A 95 2.40 -13.78 -10.27
N GLN A 96 2.29 -15.07 -10.57
CA GLN A 96 1.28 -15.95 -10.01
C GLN A 96 1.91 -16.87 -8.96
N SER A 97 1.30 -16.93 -7.78
CA SER A 97 1.70 -17.79 -6.68
C SER A 97 0.51 -18.61 -6.22
N SER A 98 0.68 -19.92 -6.05
CA SER A 98 -0.35 -20.79 -5.50
C SER A 98 0.27 -21.66 -4.40
N TRP A 99 -0.38 -21.71 -3.25
CA TRP A 99 0.06 -22.49 -2.10
C TRP A 99 -1.13 -23.04 -1.33
N VAL A 100 -0.85 -23.89 -0.34
CA VAL A 100 -1.87 -24.56 0.45
C VAL A 100 -1.56 -24.36 1.91
N ILE A 101 -2.59 -24.02 2.70
CA ILE A 101 -2.50 -23.95 4.15
C ILE A 101 -3.49 -24.94 4.77
N ALA A 102 -3.09 -25.50 5.91
CA ALA A 102 -4.01 -26.19 6.79
C ALA A 102 -4.61 -25.18 7.78
N MET A 103 -5.91 -25.26 7.99
CA MET A 103 -6.66 -24.40 8.90
C MET A 103 -7.38 -25.27 9.93
N SER A 104 -6.84 -25.29 11.15
CA SER A 104 -7.50 -25.89 12.31
C SER A 104 -8.32 -24.86 13.07
N GLN A 105 -9.23 -25.32 13.94
CA GLN A 105 -9.99 -24.44 14.82
C GLN A 105 -9.06 -23.56 15.66
N ASN A 106 -8.03 -24.15 16.28
CA ASN A 106 -7.08 -23.41 17.10
C ASN A 106 -6.34 -22.32 16.30
N LYS A 107 -5.95 -22.61 15.04
CA LYS A 107 -5.29 -21.62 14.19
C LYS A 107 -6.24 -20.46 13.86
N PHE A 108 -7.50 -20.77 13.52
CA PHE A 108 -8.51 -19.78 13.19
C PHE A 108 -8.91 -18.93 14.40
N CYS A 109 -9.28 -19.56 15.51
CA CYS A 109 -9.66 -18.86 16.74
C CYS A 109 -8.49 -18.04 17.28
N GLY A 110 -7.28 -18.59 17.32
CA GLY A 110 -6.09 -17.85 17.71
C GLY A 110 -5.89 -16.60 16.87
N PHE A 111 -5.91 -16.70 15.54
CA PHE A 111 -5.81 -15.51 14.67
C PHE A 111 -6.94 -14.51 14.93
N TYR A 112 -8.18 -14.99 15.01
CA TYR A 112 -9.34 -14.15 15.22
C TYR A 112 -9.25 -13.38 16.54
N ASP A 113 -8.91 -14.06 17.64
CA ASP A 113 -8.82 -13.45 18.97
C ASP A 113 -7.71 -12.39 19.04
N HIS A 114 -6.55 -12.62 18.42
CA HIS A 114 -5.46 -11.64 18.39
C HIS A 114 -5.84 -10.39 17.61
N VAL A 115 -6.40 -10.52 16.40
CA VAL A 115 -6.82 -9.35 15.61
C VAL A 115 -7.98 -8.65 16.29
N ASN A 116 -8.95 -9.39 16.81
CA ASN A 116 -10.09 -8.83 17.53
C ASN A 116 -9.66 -8.06 18.78
N SER A 117 -8.64 -8.52 19.51
CA SER A 117 -8.05 -7.81 20.65
C SER A 117 -7.43 -6.47 20.24
N ILE A 118 -6.85 -6.37 19.04
CA ILE A 118 -6.30 -5.11 18.53
C ILE A 118 -7.46 -4.18 18.13
N LEU A 119 -8.46 -4.68 17.40
CA LEU A 119 -9.63 -3.90 16.97
C LEU A 119 -10.43 -3.34 18.16
N HIS A 120 -10.49 -4.07 19.27
CA HIS A 120 -11.18 -3.64 20.49
C HIS A 120 -10.28 -2.90 21.48
N HIS A 121 -9.03 -2.61 21.13
CA HIS A 121 -8.15 -1.85 22.00
C HIS A 121 -8.72 -0.43 22.19
N PRO A 122 -8.75 0.13 23.42
CA PRO A 122 -9.39 1.43 23.69
C PRO A 122 -8.93 2.56 22.76
N ASN A 123 -7.63 2.59 22.42
CA ASN A 123 -7.07 3.56 21.48
C ASN A 123 -7.69 3.43 20.07
N VAL A 124 -7.83 2.19 19.58
CA VAL A 124 -8.41 1.92 18.25
C VAL A 124 -9.89 2.31 18.24
N ILE A 125 -10.65 1.88 19.25
CA ILE A 125 -12.07 2.24 19.38
C ILE A 125 -12.27 3.76 19.43
N GLN A 126 -11.44 4.48 20.21
CA GLN A 126 -11.55 5.93 20.33
C GLN A 126 -11.36 6.63 18.97
N HIS A 127 -10.39 6.16 18.18
CA HIS A 127 -10.16 6.68 16.82
C HIS A 127 -11.30 6.32 15.85
N LEU A 128 -11.85 5.11 15.95
CA LEU A 128 -12.95 4.66 15.10
C LEU A 128 -14.30 5.34 15.44
N THR A 129 -14.48 5.79 16.68
CA THR A 129 -15.74 6.38 17.21
C THR A 129 -15.68 7.90 17.28
N ALA A 130 -14.49 8.52 17.13
CA ALA A 130 -14.35 9.97 17.16
C ALA A 130 -15.27 10.58 16.08
N PRO A 131 -16.16 11.52 16.43
CA PRO A 131 -17.00 12.17 15.44
C PRO A 131 -16.08 12.92 14.48
N ALA A 132 -16.28 12.70 13.17
CA ALA A 132 -15.81 13.66 12.18
C ALA A 132 -16.46 14.99 12.56
N TYR A 133 -15.70 15.92 13.14
CA TYR A 133 -16.17 17.29 13.28
C TYR A 133 -16.37 17.79 11.85
N ILE A 134 -17.62 17.76 11.39
CA ILE A 134 -18.06 18.51 10.22
C ILE A 134 -17.99 19.96 10.68
N GLN A 135 -16.84 20.58 10.44
CA GLN A 135 -16.74 22.02 10.47
C GLN A 135 -17.52 22.50 9.24
N GLN A 136 -18.78 22.87 9.48
CA GLN A 136 -19.56 23.62 8.54
C GLN A 136 -18.76 24.88 8.17
N ASP A 137 -18.62 25.09 6.86
CA ASP A 137 -18.06 26.26 6.18
C ASP A 137 -16.56 26.18 5.80
N GLN A 138 -16.32 26.35 4.48
CA GLN A 138 -15.06 26.36 3.71
C GLN A 138 -14.43 25.01 3.32
N ASP A 139 -14.37 24.76 2.00
CA ASP A 139 -13.63 23.72 1.26
C ASP A 139 -12.96 22.61 2.10
N VAL A 140 -13.73 21.59 2.45
CA VAL A 140 -13.21 20.44 3.20
C VAL A 140 -12.38 19.56 2.27
N VAL A 141 -11.06 19.74 2.32
CA VAL A 141 -10.10 18.72 1.91
C VAL A 141 -10.41 17.46 2.72
N VAL A 142 -10.96 16.44 2.07
CA VAL A 142 -11.22 15.14 2.71
C VAL A 142 -9.89 14.57 3.18
N GLU A 143 -9.62 14.64 4.47
CA GLU A 143 -8.41 14.10 5.09
C GLU A 143 -8.39 12.57 4.87
N TRP A 144 -7.52 12.10 3.97
CA TRP A 144 -7.44 10.67 3.68
C TRP A 144 -6.81 9.91 4.85
N LYS A 145 -7.60 8.97 5.42
CA LYS A 145 -7.22 8.19 6.60
C LYS A 145 -7.22 6.68 6.27
N PRO A 146 -6.21 6.18 5.55
CA PRO A 146 -6.20 4.81 5.06
C PRO A 146 -6.20 3.78 6.21
N PHE A 147 -5.51 4.08 7.31
CA PHE A 147 -5.47 3.23 8.50
C PHE A 147 -6.85 3.08 9.15
N ASP A 148 -7.62 4.17 9.29
CA ASP A 148 -8.97 4.13 9.85
C ASP A 148 -9.96 3.40 8.93
N VAL A 149 -9.83 3.56 7.62
CA VAL A 149 -10.65 2.83 6.63
C VAL A 149 -10.37 1.33 6.72
N PHE A 150 -9.10 0.93 6.75
CA PHE A 150 -8.70 -0.47 6.90
C PHE A 150 -9.25 -1.11 8.17
N LEU A 151 -9.11 -0.43 9.32
CA LEU A 151 -9.58 -0.93 10.60
C LEU A 151 -11.12 -1.06 10.65
N ARG A 152 -11.85 -0.12 10.05
CA ARG A 152 -13.32 -0.22 9.91
C ARG A 152 -13.74 -1.43 9.07
N ILE A 153 -13.13 -1.60 7.89
CA ILE A 153 -13.41 -2.74 7.02
C ILE A 153 -13.16 -4.05 7.76
N LEU A 154 -12.02 -4.17 8.46
CA LEU A 154 -11.72 -5.38 9.22
C LEU A 154 -12.69 -5.62 10.39
N ALA A 155 -13.08 -4.58 11.12
CA ALA A 155 -14.07 -4.70 12.18
C ALA A 155 -15.41 -5.25 11.65
N GLU A 156 -15.88 -4.74 10.52
CA GLU A 156 -17.09 -5.24 9.85
C GLU A 156 -16.94 -6.70 9.39
N VAL A 157 -15.79 -7.07 8.82
CA VAL A 157 -15.51 -8.45 8.40
C VAL A 157 -15.55 -9.38 9.60
N PHE A 158 -14.87 -9.04 10.69
CA PHE A 158 -14.84 -9.87 11.90
C PHE A 158 -16.24 -10.02 12.49
N GLN A 159 -16.99 -8.92 12.60
CA GLN A 159 -18.38 -8.97 13.07
C GLN A 159 -19.27 -9.86 12.18
N ARG A 160 -19.14 -9.77 10.85
CA ARG A 160 -19.90 -10.58 9.88
C ARG A 160 -19.64 -12.07 10.05
N TYR A 161 -18.41 -12.47 10.37
CA TYR A 161 -17.99 -13.86 10.47
C TYR A 161 -17.79 -14.37 11.90
N GLN A 162 -18.29 -13.66 12.93
CA GLN A 162 -18.10 -13.99 14.34
C GLN A 162 -18.49 -15.44 14.71
N HIS A 163 -19.55 -15.98 14.11
CA HIS A 163 -20.05 -17.32 14.43
C HIS A 163 -19.20 -18.44 13.80
N LEU A 164 -18.36 -18.11 12.81
CA LEU A 164 -17.58 -19.08 12.06
C LEU A 164 -16.59 -19.85 12.95
N GLN A 165 -16.08 -19.21 14.02
CA GLN A 165 -15.18 -19.82 15.00
C GLN A 165 -15.76 -21.12 15.63
N TYR A 166 -17.09 -21.17 15.76
CA TYR A 166 -17.80 -22.29 16.39
C TYR A 166 -18.46 -23.21 15.37
N THR A 167 -19.05 -22.65 14.32
CA THR A 167 -19.83 -23.43 13.35
C THR A 167 -18.95 -24.18 12.35
N ALA A 168 -17.85 -23.58 11.89
CA ALA A 168 -17.05 -24.16 10.81
C ALA A 168 -16.28 -25.41 11.22
N PHE A 169 -15.99 -25.56 12.51
CA PHE A 169 -15.14 -26.64 13.01
C PHE A 169 -15.91 -27.68 13.84
N SER A 170 -17.24 -27.60 13.86
CA SER A 170 -18.10 -28.54 14.59
C SER A 170 -18.22 -29.86 13.84
N ILE A 171 -17.95 -30.98 14.52
CA ILE A 171 -18.02 -32.31 13.91
C ILE A 171 -19.43 -32.87 13.78
N GLN A 172 -20.38 -32.37 14.57
CA GLN A 172 -21.77 -32.85 14.56
C GLN A 172 -22.67 -32.08 13.57
N ALA A 173 -22.07 -31.26 12.71
CA ALA A 173 -22.81 -30.49 11.72
C ALA A 173 -23.29 -31.37 10.54
N ASP A 174 -24.48 -31.09 10.02
CA ASP A 174 -24.97 -31.71 8.80
C ASP A 174 -24.19 -31.22 7.55
N ALA A 175 -24.34 -31.94 6.44
CA ALA A 175 -23.61 -31.64 5.20
C ALA A 175 -23.89 -30.24 4.64
N ASN A 176 -25.10 -29.70 4.82
CA ASN A 176 -25.45 -28.37 4.33
C ASN A 176 -24.80 -27.29 5.20
N THR A 177 -24.79 -27.47 6.52
CA THR A 177 -24.07 -26.60 7.45
C THR A 177 -22.56 -26.61 7.14
N MET A 178 -21.96 -27.79 6.95
CA MET A 178 -20.54 -27.92 6.60
C MET A 178 -20.19 -27.21 5.26
N LYS A 179 -21.05 -27.36 4.24
CA LYS A 179 -20.88 -26.66 2.95
C LYS A 179 -20.99 -25.15 3.13
N THR A 180 -21.97 -24.68 3.90
CA THR A 180 -22.18 -23.26 4.19
C THR A 180 -20.97 -22.67 4.90
N SER A 181 -20.45 -23.34 5.94
CA SER A 181 -19.25 -22.91 6.65
C SER A 181 -18.01 -22.88 5.76
N THR A 182 -17.90 -23.81 4.80
CA THR A 182 -16.80 -23.80 3.81
C THR A 182 -16.84 -22.52 2.96
N VAL A 183 -18.01 -22.18 2.42
CA VAL A 183 -18.20 -20.95 1.63
C VAL A 183 -17.98 -19.70 2.47
N GLN A 184 -18.46 -19.68 3.71
CA GLN A 184 -18.23 -18.56 4.64
C GLN A 184 -16.75 -18.39 4.98
N LEU A 185 -16.00 -19.48 5.14
CA LEU A 185 -14.55 -19.43 5.35
C LEU A 185 -13.83 -18.86 4.12
N GLU A 186 -14.17 -19.30 2.91
CA GLU A 186 -13.61 -18.73 1.68
C GLU A 186 -13.93 -17.23 1.56
N GLY A 187 -15.17 -16.84 1.88
CA GLY A 187 -15.60 -15.44 1.93
C GLY A 187 -14.80 -14.61 2.93
N PHE A 188 -14.64 -15.11 4.17
CA PHE A 188 -13.84 -14.46 5.20
C PHE A 188 -12.40 -14.21 4.74
N LEU A 189 -11.74 -15.21 4.17
CA LEU A 189 -10.35 -15.08 3.70
C LEU A 189 -10.23 -14.07 2.55
N SER A 190 -11.22 -14.03 1.66
CA SER A 190 -11.28 -13.10 0.54
C SER A 190 -11.54 -11.67 1.00
N ASP A 191 -12.45 -11.47 1.95
CA ASP A 191 -12.74 -10.16 2.55
C ASP A 191 -11.55 -9.63 3.36
N CYS A 192 -10.85 -10.51 4.10
CA CYS A 192 -9.58 -10.18 4.75
C CYS A 192 -8.53 -9.70 3.73
N TRP A 193 -8.36 -10.41 2.62
CA TRP A 193 -7.44 -9.96 1.56
C TRP A 193 -7.84 -8.60 0.98
N ARG A 194 -9.13 -8.40 0.70
CA ARG A 194 -9.63 -7.13 0.17
C ARG A 194 -9.36 -5.95 1.11
N ALA A 195 -9.43 -6.17 2.43
CA ALA A 195 -9.00 -5.18 3.40
C ALA A 195 -7.50 -4.88 3.29
N LEU A 196 -6.65 -5.91 3.17
CA LEU A 196 -5.21 -5.73 2.98
C LEU A 196 -4.88 -4.91 1.73
N GLU A 197 -5.57 -5.14 0.62
CA GLU A 197 -5.34 -4.42 -0.63
C GLU A 197 -5.53 -2.90 -0.48
N VAL A 198 -6.48 -2.45 0.35
CA VAL A 198 -6.71 -1.02 0.61
C VAL A 198 -5.53 -0.36 1.33
N ILE A 199 -4.87 -1.09 2.23
CA ILE A 199 -3.82 -0.52 3.09
C ILE A 199 -2.41 -0.67 2.53
N VAL A 200 -2.20 -1.52 1.52
CA VAL A 200 -0.89 -1.78 0.90
C VAL A 200 -0.09 -0.50 0.56
N PRO A 201 -0.66 0.54 -0.07
CA PRO A 201 0.09 1.77 -0.37
C PRO A 201 0.53 2.53 0.88
N ALA A 202 -0.36 2.61 1.88
CA ALA A 202 -0.10 3.29 3.14
C ALA A 202 0.95 2.55 3.98
N LEU A 203 0.94 1.21 3.98
CA LEU A 203 1.95 0.39 4.67
C LEU A 203 3.36 0.68 4.17
N VAL A 204 3.53 0.90 2.87
CA VAL A 204 4.87 1.16 2.31
C VAL A 204 5.42 2.51 2.74
N VAL A 205 4.58 3.53 2.88
CA VAL A 205 5.01 4.88 3.25
C VAL A 205 4.99 5.15 4.76
N GLU A 206 4.37 4.26 5.55
CA GLU A 206 4.22 4.38 7.01
C GLU A 206 5.51 4.75 7.75
N PRO A 207 6.71 4.19 7.44
CA PRO A 207 7.95 4.53 8.15
C PRO A 207 8.33 6.02 8.10
N TYR A 208 7.82 6.76 7.11
CA TYR A 208 8.11 8.19 6.91
C TYR A 208 6.90 9.09 7.13
N LEU A 209 5.71 8.50 7.16
CA LEU A 209 4.45 9.18 7.43
C LEU A 209 3.74 8.46 8.59
N PRO A 210 4.29 8.51 9.81
CA PRO A 210 3.74 7.81 10.96
C PRO A 210 2.34 8.35 11.24
N ALA A 211 1.35 7.50 11.04
CA ALA A 211 -0.04 7.82 11.35
C ALA A 211 -0.39 7.33 12.75
N PRO A 212 -1.37 7.95 13.43
CA PRO A 212 -2.01 7.29 14.55
C PRO A 212 -2.52 5.92 14.09
N LEU A 213 -2.28 4.88 14.90
CA LEU A 213 -2.60 3.47 14.63
C LEU A 213 -1.71 2.72 13.61
N GLY A 214 -0.63 3.33 13.12
CA GLY A 214 0.31 2.67 12.20
C GLY A 214 0.85 1.35 12.74
N ARG A 215 1.21 1.31 14.03
CA ARG A 215 1.69 0.10 14.72
C ARG A 215 0.63 -0.99 14.78
N GLU A 216 -0.58 -0.65 15.18
CA GLU A 216 -1.71 -1.58 15.27
C GLU A 216 -2.00 -2.20 13.90
N VAL A 217 -2.00 -1.39 12.85
CA VAL A 217 -2.20 -1.85 11.48
C VAL A 217 -1.05 -2.72 10.98
N LEU A 218 0.20 -2.37 11.27
CA LEU A 218 1.37 -3.18 10.92
C LEU A 218 1.34 -4.54 11.63
N CYS A 219 0.97 -4.56 12.91
CA CYS A 219 0.75 -5.77 13.70
C CYS A 219 -0.33 -6.66 13.05
N ILE A 220 -1.48 -6.08 12.66
CA ILE A 220 -2.55 -6.82 11.98
C ILE A 220 -2.05 -7.35 10.63
N TYR A 221 -1.36 -6.54 9.83
CA TYR A 221 -0.78 -6.98 8.57
C TYR A 221 0.13 -8.20 8.76
N LEU A 222 1.01 -8.18 9.77
CA LEU A 222 1.89 -9.30 10.08
C LEU A 222 1.11 -10.55 10.50
N LEU A 223 0.08 -10.40 11.34
CA LEU A 223 -0.81 -11.52 11.73
C LEU A 223 -1.50 -12.12 10.51
N MET A 224 -2.01 -11.29 9.59
CA MET A 224 -2.68 -11.75 8.37
C MET A 224 -1.71 -12.42 7.41
N ARG A 225 -0.52 -11.85 7.24
CA ARG A 225 0.55 -12.43 6.43
C ARG A 225 0.94 -13.81 6.94
N ASP A 226 1.13 -13.97 8.23
CA ASP A 226 1.51 -15.24 8.84
C ASP A 226 0.33 -16.25 8.78
N PHE A 227 -0.90 -15.79 9.04
CA PHE A 227 -2.13 -16.60 9.00
C PHE A 227 -2.41 -17.18 7.61
N LEU A 228 -2.38 -16.34 6.57
CA LEU A 228 -2.57 -16.69 5.17
C LEU A 228 -1.31 -17.28 4.52
N SER A 229 -0.15 -17.17 5.19
CA SER A 229 1.17 -17.54 4.65
C SER A 229 1.45 -16.84 3.31
N LEU A 230 1.21 -15.52 3.27
CA LEU A 230 1.37 -14.73 2.06
C LEU A 230 2.83 -14.72 1.56
N PRO A 231 3.06 -14.74 0.23
CA PRO A 231 4.37 -14.52 -0.36
C PRO A 231 5.04 -13.22 0.08
N ASN A 232 6.37 -13.22 0.13
CA ASN A 232 7.15 -12.07 0.58
C ASN A 232 7.17 -10.88 -0.40
N ASN A 233 6.70 -11.08 -1.64
CA ASN A 233 6.77 -10.09 -2.71
C ASN A 233 5.50 -9.24 -2.85
N VAL A 234 4.51 -9.38 -1.95
CA VAL A 234 3.24 -8.64 -1.98
C VAL A 234 3.46 -7.12 -2.02
N LEU A 235 4.50 -6.63 -1.33
CA LEU A 235 4.80 -5.20 -1.25
C LEU A 235 5.92 -4.76 -2.21
N ASP A 236 6.63 -5.67 -2.88
CA ASP A 236 7.87 -5.36 -3.60
C ASP A 236 7.71 -4.26 -4.66
N ALA A 237 6.65 -4.33 -5.48
CA ALA A 237 6.37 -3.33 -6.51
C ALA A 237 5.98 -1.97 -5.91
N ASN A 238 5.24 -1.97 -4.80
CA ASN A 238 4.89 -0.75 -4.05
C ASN A 238 6.14 -0.11 -3.43
N CYS A 239 7.01 -0.90 -2.79
CA CYS A 239 8.32 -0.45 -2.29
C CYS A 239 9.21 0.08 -3.41
N THR A 240 9.20 -0.56 -4.58
CA THR A 240 10.01 -0.13 -5.73
C THR A 240 9.55 1.23 -6.26
N TYR A 241 8.23 1.43 -6.40
CA TYR A 241 7.66 2.72 -6.76
C TYR A 241 7.99 3.78 -5.71
N ALA A 242 7.78 3.49 -4.41
CA ALA A 242 8.09 4.42 -3.34
C ALA A 242 9.56 4.84 -3.34
N ASN A 243 10.49 3.90 -3.52
CA ASN A 243 11.91 4.20 -3.67
C ASN A 243 12.21 5.14 -4.84
N ALA A 244 11.59 4.92 -6.01
CA ALA A 244 11.77 5.77 -7.17
C ALA A 244 11.26 7.20 -6.93
N ILE A 245 10.10 7.34 -6.27
CA ILE A 245 9.54 8.66 -5.94
C ILE A 245 10.36 9.40 -4.88
N LEU A 246 10.82 8.67 -3.85
CA LEU A 246 11.61 9.26 -2.76
C LEU A 246 13.03 9.64 -3.18
N SER A 247 13.50 9.15 -4.34
CA SER A 247 14.79 9.52 -4.94
C SER A 247 14.72 10.78 -5.81
N LEU A 248 13.54 11.40 -5.97
CA LEU A 248 13.38 12.63 -6.72
C LEU A 248 13.89 13.84 -5.92
N GLU A 249 14.43 14.84 -6.59
CA GLU A 249 14.90 16.09 -5.98
C GLU A 249 14.08 17.27 -6.55
N ASP A 250 13.60 18.18 -5.71
CA ASP A 250 12.96 19.41 -6.21
C ASP A 250 14.02 20.32 -6.83
N VAL A 251 13.70 20.95 -7.95
CA VAL A 251 14.58 21.94 -8.60
C VAL A 251 14.17 23.32 -8.10
N GLU A 252 14.86 23.83 -7.07
CA GLU A 252 14.51 25.09 -6.39
C GLU A 252 15.13 26.35 -7.01
N ASP A 253 16.11 26.22 -7.92
CA ASP A 253 16.85 27.36 -8.47
C ASP A 253 16.79 27.44 -10.01
N LEU A 254 16.48 28.66 -10.48
CA LEU A 254 16.56 29.20 -11.83
C LEU A 254 17.25 28.27 -12.85
N LEU A 255 16.44 27.50 -13.59
CA LEU A 255 16.90 26.89 -14.84
C LEU A 255 17.48 28.03 -15.71
N PRO A 256 18.70 27.88 -16.28
CA PRO A 256 19.32 28.93 -17.08
C PRO A 256 18.33 29.49 -18.10
N THR A 257 18.22 30.81 -18.18
CA THR A 257 17.27 31.55 -19.04
C THR A 257 17.47 31.35 -20.54
N GLN A 258 18.26 30.36 -20.97
CA GLN A 258 18.57 30.07 -22.36
C GLN A 258 18.73 28.58 -22.64
N SER A 259 17.68 27.79 -22.42
CA SER A 259 17.26 26.73 -23.35
C SER A 259 15.93 26.13 -22.92
N GLU A 260 15.12 25.78 -23.92
CA GLU A 260 13.79 25.21 -23.90
C GLU A 260 13.68 23.92 -23.04
N HIS A 261 13.74 24.02 -21.72
CA HIS A 261 13.53 22.87 -20.84
C HIS A 261 12.04 22.54 -20.74
N ALA A 262 11.53 21.85 -21.76
CA ALA A 262 10.21 21.25 -21.74
C ALA A 262 10.25 19.86 -21.09
N CYS A 263 9.20 19.53 -20.35
CA CYS A 263 8.98 18.19 -19.82
C CYS A 263 8.78 17.23 -20.99
N SER A 264 9.65 16.23 -21.19
CA SER A 264 9.55 15.33 -22.35
C SER A 264 8.32 14.41 -22.34
N ILE A 265 7.53 14.41 -21.25
CA ILE A 265 6.34 13.58 -21.08
C ILE A 265 5.08 14.30 -21.57
N CYS A 266 4.88 15.56 -21.18
CA CYS A 266 3.72 16.37 -21.61
C CYS A 266 4.06 17.41 -22.68
N LEU A 267 5.35 17.61 -22.96
CA LEU A 267 5.89 18.62 -23.90
C LEU A 267 5.63 20.08 -23.48
N GLU A 268 5.24 20.31 -22.22
CA GLU A 268 5.03 21.65 -21.66
C GLU A 268 6.29 22.16 -20.94
N GLN A 269 6.43 23.49 -20.84
CA GLN A 269 7.58 24.15 -20.23
C GLN A 269 7.72 23.79 -18.73
N LEU A 270 8.94 23.49 -18.29
CA LEU A 270 9.26 23.35 -16.86
C LEU A 270 9.38 24.75 -16.25
N VAL A 271 8.77 24.96 -15.08
CA VAL A 271 8.64 26.30 -14.46
C VAL A 271 10.02 26.89 -14.16
N SER A 272 10.33 28.04 -14.77
CA SER A 272 11.38 28.96 -14.33
C SER A 272 10.74 30.03 -13.44
N THR A 273 11.07 30.06 -12.15
CA THR A 273 10.56 31.11 -11.26
C THR A 273 11.34 32.41 -11.50
N GLU A 274 10.97 33.17 -12.55
CA GLU A 274 11.32 34.59 -12.64
C GLU A 274 10.05 35.44 -12.61
N VAL A 275 9.50 35.67 -11.42
CA VAL A 275 8.88 36.96 -11.08
C VAL A 275 9.02 37.22 -9.57
N LYS A 276 10.21 37.66 -9.13
CA LYS A 276 10.30 38.50 -7.93
C LYS A 276 10.19 39.95 -8.40
N GLY A 277 9.01 40.55 -8.23
CA GLY A 277 8.83 42.00 -8.31
C GLY A 277 7.97 42.52 -9.46
N VAL A 278 6.65 42.30 -9.39
CA VAL A 278 5.68 43.31 -9.82
C VAL A 278 4.54 43.26 -8.80
N GLU A 279 4.48 44.23 -7.90
CA GLU A 279 3.23 44.59 -7.20
C GLU A 279 2.24 45.04 -8.27
N LEU A 280 1.03 44.48 -8.33
CA LEU A 280 -0.22 45.04 -8.90
C LEU A 280 -1.39 44.02 -8.73
N PRO A 281 -2.66 44.45 -8.77
CA PRO A 281 -3.53 44.56 -7.58
C PRO A 281 -4.62 43.48 -7.48
N GLU A 282 -5.23 43.43 -6.30
CA GLU A 282 -6.43 42.65 -5.94
C GLU A 282 -7.51 42.69 -7.04
N SER A 283 -7.66 41.59 -7.77
CA SER A 283 -8.91 41.27 -8.47
C SER A 283 -9.03 39.76 -8.67
N ASP A 284 -10.16 39.24 -8.22
CA ASP A 284 -10.62 37.85 -8.27
C ASP A 284 -10.34 37.16 -9.62
N GLN A 285 -9.32 36.30 -9.69
CA GLN A 285 -9.20 35.23 -10.70
C GLN A 285 -8.46 34.03 -10.11
N ASP A 286 -9.21 32.96 -9.87
CA ASP A 286 -8.83 31.54 -9.91
C ASP A 286 -7.39 31.18 -9.52
N LEU A 287 -7.20 30.88 -8.23
CA LEU A 287 -6.00 30.26 -7.69
C LEU A 287 -5.79 28.87 -8.35
N PRO A 288 -4.69 28.60 -9.11
CA PRO A 288 -4.51 27.29 -9.72
C PRO A 288 -4.09 26.28 -8.65
N THR A 289 -5.02 25.40 -8.29
CA THR A 289 -4.85 24.29 -7.31
C THR A 289 -3.88 23.19 -7.77
N SER A 290 -2.94 23.47 -8.68
CA SER A 290 -1.89 22.54 -9.11
C SER A 290 -0.63 23.30 -9.51
N ARG A 291 0.20 23.68 -8.52
CA ARG A 291 1.59 24.08 -8.81
C ARG A 291 2.33 22.83 -9.30
N ASN A 292 2.61 22.76 -10.61
CA ASN A 292 3.42 21.70 -11.20
C ASN A 292 4.88 21.90 -10.78
N PHE A 293 5.29 21.25 -9.69
CA PHE A 293 6.68 21.26 -9.24
C PHE A 293 7.59 20.59 -10.27
N SER A 294 8.75 21.18 -10.55
CA SER A 294 9.80 20.56 -11.37
C SER A 294 10.71 19.73 -10.48
N VAL A 295 10.92 18.48 -10.86
CA VAL A 295 11.74 17.52 -10.11
C VAL A 295 12.78 16.87 -11.01
N LYS A 296 13.91 16.53 -10.42
CA LYS A 296 15.05 15.88 -11.06
C LYS A 296 15.19 14.44 -10.56
N LEU A 297 15.46 13.51 -11.48
CA LEU A 297 15.87 12.15 -11.15
C LEU A 297 17.37 12.08 -10.77
N PRO A 298 17.84 10.98 -10.16
CA PRO A 298 19.27 10.75 -9.92
C PRO A 298 20.15 10.85 -11.16
N CYS A 299 19.59 10.58 -12.35
CA CYS A 299 20.26 10.71 -13.64
C CYS A 299 20.30 12.15 -14.21
N ALA A 300 19.84 13.14 -13.44
CA ALA A 300 19.80 14.56 -13.77
C ALA A 300 18.77 15.07 -14.80
N HIS A 301 17.94 14.21 -15.38
CA HIS A 301 16.80 14.65 -16.19
C HIS A 301 15.68 15.25 -15.33
N VAL A 302 15.00 16.28 -15.84
CA VAL A 302 14.01 17.10 -15.13
C VAL A 302 12.62 16.94 -15.76
N TYR A 303 11.60 16.83 -14.93
CA TYR A 303 10.20 16.64 -15.33
C TYR A 303 9.27 17.38 -14.38
N HIS A 304 8.00 17.58 -14.75
CA HIS A 304 6.99 17.89 -13.74
C HIS A 304 6.79 16.68 -12.82
N GLU A 305 6.65 16.92 -11.52
CA GLU A 305 6.45 15.89 -10.51
C GLU A 305 5.31 14.96 -10.91
N ASN A 306 4.16 15.51 -11.28
CA ASN A 306 2.99 14.74 -11.67
C ASN A 306 3.26 13.85 -12.89
N CYS A 307 3.97 14.37 -13.89
CA CYS A 307 4.30 13.63 -15.11
C CYS A 307 5.25 12.47 -14.81
N ILE A 308 6.35 12.72 -14.10
CA ILE A 308 7.31 11.66 -13.81
C ILE A 308 6.75 10.65 -12.81
N MET A 309 5.96 11.08 -11.83
CA MET A 309 5.25 10.14 -10.96
C MET A 309 4.38 9.22 -11.80
N SER A 310 3.55 9.77 -12.70
CA SER A 310 2.67 8.98 -13.58
C SER A 310 3.44 8.00 -14.46
N TRP A 311 4.61 8.40 -14.95
CA TRP A 311 5.50 7.52 -15.70
C TRP A 311 6.08 6.41 -14.82
N LEU A 312 6.57 6.75 -13.62
CA LEU A 312 7.22 5.83 -12.69
C LEU A 312 6.26 4.77 -12.13
N ARG A 313 4.96 5.03 -12.19
CA ARG A 313 3.91 4.05 -11.93
C ARG A 313 4.00 2.83 -12.85
N HIS A 314 4.47 3.02 -14.08
CA HIS A 314 4.51 1.99 -15.12
C HIS A 314 5.93 1.63 -15.55
N ASN A 315 6.92 2.45 -15.24
CA ASN A 315 8.29 2.25 -15.69
C ASN A 315 9.26 2.58 -14.56
N GLN A 316 10.22 1.70 -14.25
CA GLN A 316 11.19 1.97 -13.18
C GLN A 316 12.40 2.80 -13.64
N SER A 317 12.32 3.41 -14.83
CA SER A 317 13.46 4.03 -15.51
C SER A 317 13.12 5.40 -16.06
N CYS A 318 14.12 6.27 -16.17
CA CYS A 318 14.01 7.57 -16.83
C CYS A 318 13.47 7.43 -18.26
N PRO A 319 12.49 8.27 -18.68
CA PRO A 319 11.97 8.28 -20.06
C PRO A 319 13.05 8.53 -21.13
N GLU A 320 14.04 9.35 -20.81
CA GLU A 320 15.08 9.77 -21.76
C GLU A 320 16.26 8.80 -21.81
N CYS A 321 16.94 8.58 -20.68
CA CYS A 321 18.17 7.78 -20.65
C CYS A 321 17.99 6.33 -20.19
N ARG A 322 16.78 5.94 -19.75
CA ARG A 322 16.46 4.60 -19.23
C ARG A 322 17.26 4.17 -18.00
N ALA A 323 17.98 5.09 -17.35
CA ALA A 323 18.61 4.83 -16.06
C ALA A 323 17.54 4.51 -14.98
N PRO A 324 17.83 3.60 -14.04
CA PRO A 324 16.89 3.25 -12.97
C PRO A 324 16.62 4.45 -12.05
N ALA A 325 15.36 4.68 -11.70
CA ALA A 325 14.95 5.84 -10.93
C ALA A 325 15.28 5.74 -9.42
N GLY A 326 15.38 4.52 -8.88
CA GLY A 326 15.61 4.25 -7.45
C GLY A 326 17.06 3.89 -7.10
N SER A 327 18.01 4.10 -8.00
CA SER A 327 19.43 3.81 -7.75
C SER A 327 20.23 5.09 -7.84
N SER A 328 20.60 5.66 -6.69
CA SER A 328 21.71 6.60 -6.63
C SER A 328 23.01 5.81 -6.89
N VAL A 329 23.84 6.29 -7.82
CA VAL A 329 25.23 5.83 -7.97
C VAL A 329 26.01 6.20 -6.71
#